data_AF-A0A2J4PLR8-F1
#
_entry.id   AF-A0A2J4PLR8-F1
#
_cell.length_a   1.000
_cell.length_b   1.000
_cell.length_c   1.000
_cell.angle_alpha   90.00
_cell.angle_beta   90.00
_cell.angle_gamma   90.00
#
_symmetry.space_group_name_H-M   'P 1'
#
loop_
_entity.id
_entity.type
_entity.pdbx_description
1 polymer ?
#
loop_
_entity_poly.entity_id
_entity_poly.type
_entity_poly.pdbx_seq_one_letter_code
_entity_poly.pdbx_strand_id
1 'polypeptide(L)'
;LRKLKEQPNLNETIIKQAVESLSLELVLTAHPTEITRRTLIHKMGEINSCLKQLDNNDIADYERHQVMRRLRQLIAQSWHTDEIRKHRPTPVDEAKWGFAVVENSLWEGVPNYLRELNEQLEDNLNYRLPVDFVPVRFTSWMGGDRDGNPNVTADITRHVLLLSRWKATDLFLKDVQLLISELSMVECTDELRELAGAEGAQEPYRYLMKKLRTQLMETQAWLEARLKGQKLPKPAGLITQNEQLWEPLYACYQSLQACGMGIIANGELLDTLRRVKAFGVPLVRIDIRQESTRHTEALGEMTRYLGIGDYESWSEADKQAFLIRELNSKRPLLPRQWEPSEETREVLETCKVISEAPRGSIAAYVISMAKTPSDVLA
;
A
#
# COMPACT_ATOMS: atom_id res chain seq x y z
N LEU A 1 9.79 -19.68 18.11
CA LEU A 1 10.95 -19.14 18.86
C LEU A 1 11.61 -20.19 19.75
N ARG A 2 10.89 -20.83 20.69
CA ARG A 2 11.45 -21.89 21.58
C ARG A 2 12.26 -22.97 20.86
N LYS A 3 11.70 -23.56 19.79
CA LYS A 3 12.40 -24.55 18.94
C LYS A 3 13.76 -24.06 18.43
N LEU A 4 13.91 -22.76 18.12
CA LEU A 4 15.17 -22.19 17.66
C LEU A 4 16.17 -22.03 18.81
N LYS A 5 15.72 -21.65 20.01
CA LYS A 5 16.58 -21.56 21.21
C LYS A 5 17.11 -22.92 21.68
N GLU A 6 16.32 -23.97 21.47
CA GLU A 6 16.68 -25.34 21.87
C GLU A 6 17.70 -25.98 20.90
N GLN A 7 18.02 -25.35 19.76
CA GLN A 7 19.00 -25.88 18.81
C GLN A 7 20.43 -25.63 19.32
N PRO A 8 21.25 -26.68 19.53
CA PRO A 8 22.60 -26.52 20.09
C PRO A 8 23.57 -25.78 19.15
N ASN A 9 23.27 -25.73 17.85
CA ASN A 9 24.13 -25.11 16.83
C ASN A 9 23.72 -23.66 16.50
N LEU A 10 22.69 -23.11 17.15
CA LEU A 10 22.24 -21.73 16.93
C LEU A 10 22.53 -20.91 18.18
N ASN A 11 23.37 -19.88 18.03
CA ASN A 11 23.55 -18.88 19.08
C ASN A 11 22.49 -17.78 18.98
N GLU A 12 22.22 -17.09 20.10
CA GLU A 12 21.19 -16.04 20.15
C GLU A 12 21.49 -14.87 19.20
N THR A 13 22.77 -14.59 18.92
CA THR A 13 23.19 -13.54 17.99
C THR A 13 22.74 -13.82 16.55
N ILE A 14 22.90 -15.05 16.07
CA ILE A 14 22.46 -15.48 14.73
C ILE A 14 20.93 -15.39 14.65
N ILE A 15 20.22 -15.83 15.70
CA ILE A 15 18.75 -15.74 15.74
C ILE A 15 18.32 -14.27 15.66
N LYS A 16 18.95 -13.39 16.43
CA LYS A 16 18.65 -11.96 16.44
C LYS A 16 18.87 -11.33 15.05
N GLN A 17 20.01 -11.60 14.42
CA GLN A 17 20.30 -11.12 13.06
C GLN A 17 19.27 -11.62 12.03
N ALA A 18 18.85 -12.88 12.14
CA ALA A 18 17.83 -13.43 11.26
C ALA A 18 16.48 -12.70 11.43
N VAL A 19 16.09 -12.41 12.66
CA VAL A 19 14.85 -11.65 12.96
C VAL A 19 14.96 -10.20 12.47
N GLU A 20 16.11 -9.54 12.64
CA GLU A 20 16.36 -8.19 12.13
C GLU A 20 16.46 -8.11 10.60
N SER A 21 16.65 -9.26 9.93
CA SER A 21 16.64 -9.38 8.47
C SER A 21 15.27 -9.77 7.88
N LEU A 22 14.26 -9.98 8.74
CA LEU A 22 12.95 -10.45 8.32
C LEU A 22 12.30 -9.45 7.35
N SER A 23 11.81 -9.96 6.22
CA SER A 23 11.09 -9.17 5.23
C SER A 23 10.00 -10.03 4.60
N LEU A 24 8.77 -9.54 4.65
CA LEU A 24 7.59 -10.15 4.05
C LEU A 24 6.92 -9.12 3.15
N GLU A 25 6.83 -9.46 1.87
CA GLU A 25 6.07 -8.69 0.89
C GLU A 25 4.95 -9.57 0.33
N LEU A 26 3.70 -9.20 0.62
CA LEU A 26 2.52 -9.93 0.18
C LEU A 26 1.88 -9.18 -0.99
N VAL A 27 1.82 -9.84 -2.14
CA VAL A 27 1.24 -9.28 -3.36
C VAL A 27 -0.20 -9.75 -3.51
N LEU A 28 -1.14 -8.82 -3.40
CA LEU A 28 -2.56 -9.05 -3.63
C LEU A 28 -2.82 -9.16 -5.13
N THR A 29 -3.55 -10.20 -5.53
CA THR A 29 -3.96 -10.42 -6.91
C THR A 29 -5.47 -10.35 -7.03
N ALA A 30 -5.98 -10.01 -8.22
CA ALA A 30 -7.40 -10.12 -8.49
C ALA A 30 -7.84 -11.59 -8.35
N HIS A 31 -9.04 -11.81 -7.82
CA HIS A 31 -9.59 -13.14 -7.72
C HIS A 31 -10.34 -13.49 -9.03
N PRO A 32 -9.89 -14.50 -9.78
CA PRO A 32 -10.30 -14.73 -11.17
C PRO A 32 -11.79 -15.06 -11.35
N THR A 33 -12.43 -15.58 -10.30
CA THR A 33 -13.85 -15.98 -10.30
C THR A 33 -14.69 -15.20 -9.30
N GLU A 34 -14.18 -14.09 -8.75
CA GLU A 34 -14.89 -13.40 -7.66
C GLU A 34 -16.07 -12.57 -8.17
N ILE A 35 -17.21 -13.23 -8.13
CA ILE A 35 -18.53 -12.71 -8.45
C ILE A 35 -19.03 -11.80 -7.32
N THR A 36 -18.53 -11.95 -6.10
CA THR A 36 -19.03 -11.30 -4.88
C THR A 36 -18.68 -9.81 -4.79
N ARG A 37 -19.57 -9.01 -4.20
CA ARG A 37 -19.44 -7.55 -4.05
C ARG A 37 -18.78 -7.19 -2.71
N ARG A 38 -18.18 -5.99 -2.62
CA ARG A 38 -17.62 -5.40 -1.37
C ARG A 38 -18.54 -5.54 -0.15
N THR A 39 -19.85 -5.48 -0.37
CA THR A 39 -20.87 -5.64 0.68
C THR A 39 -20.75 -6.95 1.46
N LEU A 40 -20.15 -7.99 0.89
CA LEU A 40 -20.05 -9.31 1.52
C LEU A 40 -18.91 -9.41 2.53
N ILE A 41 -17.77 -8.77 2.29
CA ILE A 41 -16.64 -8.78 3.24
C ILE A 41 -17.12 -8.21 4.59
N HIS A 42 -17.82 -7.07 4.56
CA HIS A 42 -18.41 -6.47 5.75
C HIS A 42 -19.44 -7.40 6.41
N LYS A 43 -20.33 -8.03 5.63
CA LYS A 43 -21.33 -8.98 6.16
C LYS A 43 -20.68 -10.20 6.81
N MET A 44 -19.62 -10.75 6.23
CA MET A 44 -18.87 -11.88 6.79
C MET A 44 -18.23 -11.49 8.12
N GLY A 45 -17.63 -10.29 8.22
CA GLY A 45 -17.10 -9.77 9.49
C GLY A 45 -18.16 -9.65 10.57
N GLU A 46 -19.33 -9.10 10.24
CA GLU A 46 -20.47 -8.97 11.15
C GLU A 46 -21.03 -10.34 11.59
N ILE A 47 -21.14 -11.30 10.65
CA ILE A 47 -21.55 -12.67 10.96
C ILE A 47 -20.54 -13.31 11.92
N ASN A 48 -19.24 -13.18 11.65
CA ASN A 48 -18.19 -13.70 12.52
C ASN A 48 -18.24 -13.07 13.94
N SER A 49 -18.51 -11.77 14.04
CA SER A 49 -18.72 -11.09 15.33
C SER A 49 -19.94 -11.65 16.07
N CYS A 50 -21.06 -11.88 15.37
CA CYS A 50 -22.24 -12.50 15.96
C CYS A 50 -21.94 -13.92 16.46
N LEU A 51 -21.22 -14.73 15.68
CA LEU A 51 -20.83 -16.09 16.07
C LEU A 51 -19.92 -16.07 17.30
N LYS A 52 -18.92 -15.17 17.33
CA LYS A 52 -18.02 -15.00 18.49
C LYS A 52 -18.78 -14.62 19.77
N GLN A 53 -19.78 -13.75 19.68
CA GLN A 53 -20.61 -13.37 20.83
C GLN A 53 -21.48 -14.54 21.32
N LEU A 54 -22.02 -15.34 20.41
CA LEU A 54 -22.86 -16.50 20.73
C LEU A 54 -22.09 -17.68 21.33
N ASP A 55 -20.77 -17.72 21.15
CA ASP A 55 -19.88 -18.74 21.72
C ASP A 55 -19.56 -18.50 23.21
N ASN A 56 -20.03 -17.37 23.79
CA ASN A 56 -19.94 -17.13 25.22
C ASN A 56 -21.00 -17.94 25.99
N ASN A 57 -20.56 -18.87 26.83
CA ASN A 57 -21.44 -19.76 27.60
C ASN A 57 -22.32 -19.02 28.62
N ASP A 58 -21.86 -17.87 29.15
CA ASP A 58 -22.55 -17.11 30.19
C ASP A 58 -23.35 -15.92 29.63
N ILE A 59 -23.66 -15.93 28.32
CA ILE A 59 -24.46 -14.88 27.70
C ILE A 59 -25.90 -14.90 28.23
N ALA A 60 -26.41 -13.74 28.65
CA ALA A 60 -27.79 -13.64 29.11
C ALA A 60 -28.79 -13.92 27.96
N ASP A 61 -29.93 -14.54 28.28
CA ASP A 61 -30.92 -14.95 27.28
C ASP A 61 -31.41 -13.79 26.39
N TYR A 62 -31.56 -12.59 26.96
CA TYR A 62 -31.99 -11.42 26.18
C TYR A 62 -30.92 -10.95 25.19
N GLU A 63 -29.63 -11.03 25.56
CA GLU A 63 -28.50 -10.70 24.67
C GLU A 63 -28.40 -11.74 23.56
N ARG A 64 -28.50 -13.02 23.91
CA ARG A 64 -28.54 -14.12 22.95
C ARG A 64 -29.63 -13.92 21.91
N HIS A 65 -30.84 -13.53 22.34
CA HIS A 65 -31.93 -13.20 21.43
C HIS A 65 -31.63 -11.99 20.53
N GLN A 66 -30.99 -10.95 21.04
CA GLN A 66 -30.59 -9.78 20.26
C GLN A 66 -29.55 -10.14 19.18
N VAL A 67 -28.51 -10.89 19.54
CA VAL A 67 -27.46 -11.34 18.62
C VAL A 67 -28.04 -12.29 17.57
N MET A 68 -28.89 -13.25 17.97
CA MET A 68 -29.59 -14.13 17.03
C MET A 68 -30.50 -13.37 16.06
N ARG A 69 -31.19 -12.31 16.52
CA ARG A 69 -31.99 -11.45 15.64
C ARG A 69 -31.12 -10.76 14.60
N ARG A 70 -29.96 -10.22 15.01
CA ARG A 70 -29.00 -9.61 14.08
C ARG A 70 -28.43 -10.63 13.09
N LEU A 71 -28.05 -11.81 13.55
CA LEU A 71 -27.55 -12.89 12.69
C LEU A 71 -28.59 -13.28 11.64
N ARG A 72 -29.86 -13.45 12.02
CA ARG A 72 -30.96 -13.71 11.06
C ARG A 72 -31.11 -12.60 10.04
N GLN A 73 -31.00 -11.33 10.44
CA GLN A 73 -31.03 -10.20 9.51
C GLN A 73 -29.88 -10.26 8.51
N LEU A 74 -28.66 -10.56 8.97
CA LEU A 74 -27.48 -10.66 8.10
C LEU A 74 -27.64 -11.78 7.07
N ILE A 75 -28.07 -12.97 7.50
CA ILE A 75 -28.32 -14.11 6.60
C ILE A 75 -29.43 -13.79 5.60
N ALA A 76 -30.55 -13.21 6.06
CA ALA A 76 -31.65 -12.82 5.18
C ALA A 76 -31.20 -11.76 4.16
N GLN A 77 -30.40 -10.78 4.58
CA GLN A 77 -29.86 -9.79 3.66
C GLN A 77 -28.96 -10.43 2.60
N SER A 78 -28.08 -11.37 2.95
CA SER A 78 -27.25 -12.08 1.96
C SER A 78 -28.13 -12.88 1.00
N TRP A 79 -29.11 -13.61 1.52
CA TRP A 79 -30.05 -14.39 0.71
C TRP A 79 -30.86 -13.55 -0.29
N HIS A 80 -31.27 -12.34 0.11
CA HIS A 80 -32.03 -11.41 -0.74
C HIS A 80 -31.15 -10.43 -1.55
N THR A 81 -29.83 -10.49 -1.41
CA THR A 81 -28.91 -9.68 -2.22
C THR A 81 -28.47 -10.52 -3.41
N ASP A 82 -28.75 -10.05 -4.63
CA ASP A 82 -28.20 -10.69 -5.82
C ASP A 82 -26.69 -10.44 -5.92
N GLU A 83 -25.93 -11.47 -5.58
CA GLU A 83 -24.47 -11.44 -5.55
C GLU A 83 -23.87 -11.63 -6.94
N ILE A 84 -24.64 -12.12 -7.91
CA ILE A 84 -24.11 -12.45 -9.24
C ILE A 84 -23.92 -11.17 -10.05
N ARG A 85 -22.65 -10.82 -10.31
CA ARG A 85 -22.31 -9.76 -11.27
C ARG A 85 -22.79 -10.14 -12.66
N LYS A 86 -23.61 -9.27 -13.25
CA LYS A 86 -24.11 -9.40 -14.62
C LYS A 86 -23.07 -9.03 -15.68
N HIS A 87 -22.04 -8.29 -15.28
CA HIS A 87 -20.95 -7.82 -16.14
C HIS A 87 -19.60 -8.13 -15.51
N ARG A 88 -18.59 -8.34 -16.37
CA ARG A 88 -17.20 -8.54 -15.92
C ARG A 88 -16.73 -7.31 -15.12
N PRO A 89 -16.03 -7.49 -13.99
CA PRO A 89 -15.43 -6.37 -13.27
C PRO A 89 -14.53 -5.52 -14.17
N THR A 90 -14.52 -4.21 -13.92
CA THR A 90 -13.44 -3.37 -14.43
C THR A 90 -12.19 -3.53 -13.54
N PRO A 91 -10.97 -3.28 -14.04
CA PRO A 91 -9.77 -3.33 -13.19
C PRO A 91 -9.83 -2.36 -12.00
N VAL A 92 -10.57 -1.25 -12.13
CA VAL A 92 -10.81 -0.31 -11.03
C VAL A 92 -11.69 -0.94 -9.94
N ASP A 93 -12.66 -1.78 -10.30
CA ASP A 93 -13.49 -2.51 -9.34
C ASP A 93 -12.68 -3.56 -8.57
N GLU A 94 -11.74 -4.22 -9.24
CA GLU A 94 -10.80 -5.16 -8.62
C GLU A 94 -9.86 -4.45 -7.63
N ALA A 95 -9.33 -3.28 -8.02
CA ALA A 95 -8.52 -2.45 -7.11
C ALA A 95 -9.33 -2.02 -5.87
N LYS A 96 -10.59 -1.58 -6.06
CA LYS A 96 -11.50 -1.24 -4.95
C LYS A 96 -11.78 -2.41 -4.02
N TRP A 97 -11.83 -3.64 -4.54
CA TRP A 97 -11.95 -4.84 -3.72
C TRP A 97 -10.69 -5.07 -2.88
N GLY A 98 -9.50 -4.91 -3.47
CA GLY A 98 -8.23 -4.96 -2.72
C GLY A 98 -8.19 -3.95 -1.59
N PHE A 99 -8.64 -2.72 -1.83
CA PHE A 99 -8.74 -1.70 -0.78
C PHE A 99 -9.73 -2.06 0.34
N ALA A 100 -10.80 -2.79 0.02
CA ALA A 100 -11.73 -3.28 1.03
C ALA A 100 -11.11 -4.36 1.92
N VAL A 101 -10.24 -5.22 1.37
CA VAL A 101 -9.46 -6.18 2.18
C VAL A 101 -8.50 -5.44 3.12
N VAL A 102 -7.84 -4.39 2.62
CA VAL A 102 -6.97 -3.55 3.45
C VAL A 102 -7.76 -2.92 4.60
N GLU A 103 -8.85 -2.21 4.30
CA GLU A 103 -9.66 -1.49 5.30
C GLU A 103 -10.29 -2.43 6.34
N ASN A 104 -10.88 -3.55 5.93
CA ASN A 104 -11.69 -4.38 6.83
C ASN A 104 -10.90 -5.47 7.57
N SER A 105 -9.65 -5.72 7.17
CA SER A 105 -8.86 -6.81 7.76
C SER A 105 -7.41 -6.40 8.01
N LEU A 106 -6.67 -5.98 6.99
CA LEU A 106 -5.23 -5.78 7.13
C LEU A 106 -4.88 -4.54 7.98
N TRP A 107 -5.74 -3.51 7.98
CA TRP A 107 -5.55 -2.28 8.76
C TRP A 107 -5.43 -2.55 10.26
N GLU A 108 -6.20 -3.52 10.77
CA GLU A 108 -6.11 -3.99 12.16
C GLU A 108 -5.19 -5.21 12.31
N GLY A 109 -5.21 -6.11 11.34
CA GLY A 109 -4.44 -7.35 11.40
C GLY A 109 -2.93 -7.13 11.47
N VAL A 110 -2.39 -6.16 10.73
CA VAL A 110 -0.95 -5.92 10.67
C VAL A 110 -0.41 -5.36 11.99
N PRO A 111 -0.97 -4.30 12.59
CA PRO A 111 -0.53 -3.83 13.91
C PRO A 111 -0.64 -4.90 15.00
N ASN A 112 -1.75 -5.67 15.01
CA ASN A 112 -1.96 -6.76 15.96
C ASN A 112 -0.89 -7.86 15.81
N TYR A 113 -0.62 -8.30 14.58
CA TYR A 113 0.47 -9.26 14.31
C TYR A 113 1.83 -8.74 14.81
N LEU A 114 2.15 -7.48 14.56
CA LEU A 114 3.42 -6.89 14.99
C LEU A 114 3.50 -6.70 16.51
N ARG A 115 2.36 -6.56 17.19
CA ARG A 115 2.28 -6.50 18.65
C ARG A 115 2.60 -7.87 19.24
N GLU A 116 1.86 -8.89 18.81
CA GLU A 116 2.10 -10.28 19.20
C GLU A 116 3.53 -10.73 18.88
N LEU A 117 4.06 -10.35 17.71
CA LEU A 117 5.44 -10.66 17.33
C LEU A 117 6.44 -10.08 18.35
N ASN A 118 6.28 -8.81 18.73
CA ASN A 118 7.19 -8.18 19.67
C ASN A 118 7.05 -8.72 21.09
N GLU A 119 5.84 -9.03 21.55
CA GLU A 119 5.60 -9.66 22.84
C GLU A 119 6.23 -11.07 22.89
N GLN A 120 6.04 -11.87 21.84
CA GLN A 120 6.66 -13.19 21.75
C GLN A 120 8.20 -13.12 21.64
N LEU A 121 8.76 -12.11 20.98
CA LEU A 121 10.21 -11.90 20.94
C LEU A 121 10.76 -11.52 22.31
N GLU A 122 10.06 -10.67 23.06
CA GLU A 122 10.48 -10.32 24.41
C GLU A 122 10.40 -11.52 25.37
N ASP A 123 9.28 -12.24 25.38
CA ASP A 123 9.07 -13.40 26.26
C ASP A 123 10.10 -14.51 26.04
N ASN A 124 10.52 -14.73 24.78
CA ASN A 124 11.39 -15.85 24.44
C ASN A 124 12.85 -15.42 24.29
N LEU A 125 13.14 -14.23 23.77
CA LEU A 125 14.50 -13.77 23.44
C LEU A 125 14.93 -12.52 24.23
N ASN A 126 14.09 -11.98 25.11
CA ASN A 126 14.37 -10.82 25.96
C ASN A 126 14.79 -9.56 25.19
N TYR A 127 14.23 -9.37 23.99
CA TYR A 127 14.36 -8.13 23.23
C TYR A 127 13.12 -7.87 22.37
N ARG A 128 12.89 -6.59 22.05
CA ARG A 128 11.86 -6.15 21.11
C ARG A 128 12.51 -5.57 19.87
N LEU A 129 11.82 -5.65 18.73
CA LEU A 129 12.27 -4.98 17.52
C LEU A 129 12.09 -3.45 17.63
N PRO A 130 12.97 -2.66 16.99
CA PRO A 130 12.82 -1.21 16.90
C PRO A 130 11.47 -0.81 16.30
N VAL A 131 10.95 0.35 16.71
CA VAL A 131 9.64 0.87 16.27
C VAL A 131 9.60 1.14 14.76
N ASP A 132 10.74 1.52 14.19
CA ASP A 132 10.91 1.79 12.77
C ASP A 132 11.12 0.53 11.93
N PHE A 133 11.29 -0.63 12.56
CA PHE A 133 11.39 -1.93 11.91
C PHE A 133 10.01 -2.56 11.72
N VAL A 134 9.46 -2.40 10.52
CA VAL A 134 8.17 -2.96 10.10
C VAL A 134 8.41 -3.89 8.92
N PRO A 135 8.57 -5.21 9.16
CA PRO A 135 9.03 -6.17 8.16
C PRO A 135 7.95 -6.58 7.15
N VAL A 136 6.71 -6.10 7.31
CA VAL A 136 5.58 -6.44 6.44
C VAL A 136 5.28 -5.31 5.47
N ARG A 137 5.09 -5.64 4.20
CA ARG A 137 4.64 -4.76 3.12
C ARG A 137 3.56 -5.44 2.30
N PHE A 138 2.62 -4.64 1.80
CA PHE A 138 1.61 -5.10 0.85
C PHE A 138 1.80 -4.40 -0.48
N THR A 139 1.69 -5.20 -1.54
CA THR A 139 1.73 -4.78 -2.94
C THR A 139 0.50 -5.36 -3.66
N SER A 140 0.13 -4.84 -4.81
CA SER A 140 -1.06 -5.25 -5.56
C SER A 140 -0.79 -5.32 -7.06
N TRP A 141 -1.34 -6.33 -7.71
CA TRP A 141 -1.35 -6.43 -9.18
C TRP A 141 -2.59 -5.79 -9.82
N MET A 142 -3.64 -5.51 -9.03
CA MET A 142 -4.86 -4.91 -9.54
C MET A 142 -4.60 -3.49 -10.09
N GLY A 143 -4.81 -3.30 -11.39
CA GLY A 143 -4.53 -2.06 -12.11
C GLY A 143 -3.09 -1.91 -12.62
N GLY A 144 -2.22 -2.88 -12.36
CA GLY A 144 -0.83 -2.89 -12.80
C GLY A 144 -0.46 -4.08 -13.71
N ASP A 145 -1.04 -5.27 -13.45
CA ASP A 145 -0.88 -6.43 -14.31
C ASP A 145 -1.78 -6.32 -15.56
N ARG A 146 -1.15 -6.25 -16.73
CA ARG A 146 -1.84 -6.23 -18.03
C ARG A 146 -1.42 -7.37 -18.94
N ASP A 147 -0.65 -8.33 -18.42
CA ASP A 147 -0.24 -9.51 -19.17
C ASP A 147 -1.49 -10.25 -19.67
N GLY A 148 -1.69 -10.27 -20.99
CA GLY A 148 -2.90 -10.82 -21.63
C GLY A 148 -4.22 -10.10 -21.30
N ASN A 149 -4.19 -8.90 -20.71
CA ASN A 149 -5.38 -8.14 -20.33
C ASN A 149 -5.40 -6.72 -20.93
N PRO A 150 -5.99 -6.51 -22.11
CA PRO A 150 -6.03 -5.21 -22.78
C PRO A 150 -6.88 -4.16 -22.04
N ASN A 151 -7.68 -4.57 -21.04
CA ASN A 151 -8.48 -3.62 -20.25
C ASN A 151 -7.66 -2.82 -19.24
N VAL A 152 -6.41 -3.22 -18.98
CA VAL A 152 -5.49 -2.52 -18.07
C VAL A 152 -4.60 -1.59 -18.88
N THR A 153 -5.14 -0.41 -19.20
CA THR A 153 -4.42 0.64 -19.93
C THR A 153 -3.58 1.51 -18.99
N ALA A 154 -2.67 2.30 -19.55
CA ALA A 154 -1.90 3.30 -18.80
C ALA A 154 -2.80 4.26 -17.99
N ASP A 155 -3.95 4.65 -18.54
CA ASP A 155 -4.91 5.52 -17.85
C ASP A 155 -5.59 4.84 -16.65
N ILE A 156 -5.88 3.54 -16.77
CA ILE A 156 -6.40 2.73 -15.65
C ILE A 156 -5.35 2.64 -14.54
N THR A 157 -4.09 2.36 -14.87
CA THR A 157 -3.00 2.36 -13.90
C THR A 157 -2.89 3.72 -13.19
N ARG A 158 -2.91 4.83 -13.95
CA ARG A 158 -2.90 6.19 -13.38
C ARG A 158 -4.09 6.44 -12.46
N HIS A 159 -5.28 5.99 -12.84
CA HIS A 159 -6.49 6.13 -12.04
C HIS A 159 -6.40 5.33 -10.74
N VAL A 160 -5.95 4.07 -10.79
CA VAL A 160 -5.81 3.21 -9.61
C VAL A 160 -4.76 3.77 -8.64
N LEU A 161 -3.63 4.28 -9.14
CA LEU A 161 -2.62 4.95 -8.31
C LEU A 161 -3.19 6.15 -7.53
N LEU A 162 -3.99 6.99 -8.20
CA LEU A 162 -4.65 8.12 -7.55
C LEU A 162 -5.71 7.67 -6.53
N LEU A 163 -6.50 6.64 -6.87
CA LEU A 163 -7.55 6.11 -6.02
C LEU A 163 -6.98 5.45 -4.76
N SER A 164 -5.85 4.75 -4.89
CA SER A 164 -5.13 4.14 -3.77
C SER A 164 -4.66 5.19 -2.77
N ARG A 165 -4.04 6.26 -3.27
CA ARG A 165 -3.65 7.41 -2.44
C ARG A 165 -4.85 8.07 -1.75
N TRP A 166 -5.96 8.23 -2.47
CA TRP A 166 -7.18 8.80 -1.88
C TRP A 166 -7.70 7.91 -0.75
N LYS A 167 -7.69 6.59 -0.94
CA LYS A 167 -8.14 5.67 0.10
C LYS A 167 -7.18 5.61 1.29
N ALA A 168 -5.86 5.74 1.07
CA ALA A 168 -4.91 5.96 2.16
C ALA A 168 -5.26 7.20 2.98
N THR A 169 -5.56 8.35 2.34
CA THR A 169 -5.95 9.54 3.08
C THR A 169 -7.22 9.35 3.89
N ASP A 170 -8.22 8.63 3.38
CA ASP A 170 -9.46 8.30 4.12
C ASP A 170 -9.18 7.46 5.38
N LEU A 171 -8.30 6.46 5.29
CA LEU A 171 -7.95 5.62 6.44
C LEU A 171 -7.07 6.35 7.46
N PHE A 172 -6.03 7.05 7.00
CA PHE A 172 -5.17 7.85 7.90
C PHE A 172 -5.92 9.01 8.56
N LEU A 173 -6.94 9.57 7.93
CA LEU A 173 -7.79 10.58 8.57
C LEU A 173 -8.53 10.03 9.79
N LYS A 174 -8.99 8.77 9.75
CA LYS A 174 -9.64 8.11 10.90
C LYS A 174 -8.65 7.92 12.05
N ASP A 175 -7.48 7.38 11.75
CA ASP A 175 -6.38 7.20 12.72
C ASP A 175 -5.97 8.54 13.35
N VAL A 176 -5.66 9.55 12.53
CA VAL A 176 -5.23 10.87 13.02
C VAL A 176 -6.34 11.55 13.82
N GLN A 177 -7.61 11.38 13.44
CA GLN A 177 -8.72 11.96 14.19
C GLN A 177 -8.83 11.35 15.60
N LEU A 178 -8.58 10.05 15.76
CA LEU A 178 -8.48 9.38 17.06
C LEU A 178 -7.32 9.94 17.89
N LEU A 179 -6.14 10.07 17.27
CA LEU A 179 -4.96 10.65 17.92
C LEU A 179 -5.17 12.10 18.36
N ILE A 180 -5.91 12.91 17.60
CA ILE A 180 -6.27 14.28 18.00
C ILE A 180 -7.10 14.29 19.29
N SER A 181 -8.05 13.36 19.44
CA SER A 181 -8.84 13.27 20.67
C SER A 181 -8.01 12.82 21.85
N GLU A 182 -7.21 11.76 21.70
CA GLU A 182 -6.54 11.08 22.80
C GLU A 182 -5.24 11.75 23.25
N LEU A 183 -4.43 12.28 22.32
CA LEU A 183 -3.14 12.91 22.61
C LEU A 183 -3.31 14.35 23.14
N SER A 184 -3.93 14.45 24.31
CA SER A 184 -4.26 15.69 25.02
C SER A 184 -3.18 16.19 25.99
N MET A 185 -2.09 15.44 26.10
CA MET A 185 -1.03 15.67 27.08
C MET A 185 -0.30 16.99 26.81
N VAL A 186 0.10 17.67 27.89
CA VAL A 186 0.81 18.96 27.85
C VAL A 186 2.31 18.77 27.98
N GLU A 187 2.73 17.83 28.84
CA GLU A 187 4.13 17.54 29.08
C GLU A 187 4.80 16.97 27.82
N CYS A 188 5.87 17.61 27.39
CA CYS A 188 6.61 17.28 26.18
C CYS A 188 8.08 17.64 26.32
N THR A 189 8.88 16.97 25.49
CA THR A 189 10.29 17.30 25.24
C THR A 189 10.44 18.67 24.59
N ASP A 190 11.62 19.26 24.72
CA ASP A 190 11.91 20.59 24.15
C ASP A 190 11.89 20.53 22.61
N GLU A 191 12.34 19.42 22.02
CA GLU A 191 12.32 19.18 20.58
C GLU A 191 10.89 19.17 20.02
N LEU A 192 9.95 18.50 20.71
CA LEU A 192 8.54 18.51 20.29
C LEU A 192 7.92 19.90 20.47
N ARG A 193 8.28 20.61 21.53
CA ARG A 193 7.79 21.97 21.80
C ARG A 193 8.25 22.94 20.71
N GLU A 194 9.49 22.84 20.26
CA GLU A 194 10.01 23.62 19.14
C GLU A 194 9.27 23.29 17.84
N LEU A 195 9.03 22.00 17.56
CA LEU A 195 8.30 21.56 16.37
C LEU A 195 6.84 22.06 16.34
N ALA A 196 6.19 22.09 17.51
CA ALA A 196 4.83 22.62 17.66
C ALA A 196 4.80 24.16 17.62
N GLY A 197 5.91 24.82 17.98
CA GLY A 197 6.02 26.28 18.03
C GLY A 197 5.17 26.92 19.13
N ALA A 198 5.19 28.25 19.18
CA ALA A 198 4.51 29.02 20.23
C ALA A 198 2.98 28.81 20.25
N GLU A 199 2.36 28.65 19.08
CA GLU A 199 0.92 28.42 18.95
C GLU A 199 0.49 27.04 19.49
N GLY A 200 1.37 26.04 19.38
CA GLY A 200 1.12 24.67 19.81
C GLY A 200 1.57 24.38 21.25
N ALA A 201 2.17 25.33 21.95
CA ALA A 201 2.85 25.08 23.23
C ALA A 201 1.95 24.49 24.34
N GLN A 202 0.65 24.81 24.34
CA GLN A 202 -0.30 24.28 25.33
C GLN A 202 -0.76 22.85 25.04
N GLU A 203 -0.83 22.46 23.77
CA GLU A 203 -1.30 21.13 23.34
C GLU A 203 -0.40 20.60 22.20
N PRO A 204 0.90 20.32 22.45
CA PRO A 204 1.89 20.12 21.40
C PRO A 204 1.57 18.93 20.49
N TYR A 205 1.21 17.78 21.08
CA TYR A 205 0.86 16.58 20.31
C TYR A 205 -0.40 16.81 19.46
N ARG A 206 -1.46 17.34 20.07
CA ARG A 206 -2.72 17.64 19.40
C ARG A 206 -2.56 18.68 18.30
N TYR A 207 -1.69 19.68 18.48
CA TYR A 207 -1.36 20.68 17.47
C TYR A 207 -0.74 20.02 16.23
N LEU A 208 0.26 19.16 16.41
CA LEU A 208 0.90 18.43 15.30
C LEU A 208 -0.08 17.50 14.59
N MET A 209 -0.94 16.79 15.34
CA MET A 209 -1.96 15.92 14.73
C MET A 209 -3.02 16.72 13.96
N LYS A 210 -3.43 17.90 14.45
CA LYS A 210 -4.32 18.83 13.73
C LYS A 210 -3.67 19.32 12.42
N LYS A 211 -2.37 19.66 12.45
CA LYS A 211 -1.61 20.06 11.25
C LYS A 211 -1.54 18.93 10.22
N LEU A 212 -1.26 17.71 10.68
CA LEU A 212 -1.23 16.51 9.83
C LEU A 212 -2.61 16.22 9.22
N ARG A 213 -3.69 16.36 9.99
CA ARG A 213 -5.07 16.23 9.49
C ARG A 213 -5.35 17.25 8.38
N THR A 214 -4.96 18.51 8.55
CA THR A 214 -5.14 19.53 7.51
C THR A 214 -4.42 19.14 6.21
N GLN A 215 -3.17 18.68 6.30
CA GLN A 215 -2.42 18.21 5.12
C GLN A 215 -3.07 16.98 4.45
N LEU A 216 -3.60 16.04 5.24
CA LEU A 216 -4.35 14.90 4.74
C LEU A 216 -5.62 15.34 4.00
N MET A 217 -6.39 16.28 4.55
CA MET A 217 -7.61 16.82 3.92
C MET A 217 -7.30 17.58 2.62
N GLU A 218 -6.25 18.41 2.61
CA GLU A 218 -5.81 19.10 1.39
C GLU A 218 -5.38 18.12 0.30
N THR A 219 -4.65 17.07 0.69
CA THR A 219 -4.23 16.00 -0.22
C THR A 219 -5.42 15.22 -0.77
N GLN A 220 -6.37 14.85 0.10
CA GLN A 220 -7.60 14.15 -0.28
C GLN A 220 -8.41 14.97 -1.28
N ALA A 221 -8.66 16.25 -0.99
CA ALA A 221 -9.40 17.15 -1.87
C ALA A 221 -8.72 17.31 -3.25
N TRP A 222 -7.40 17.42 -3.27
CA TRP A 222 -6.64 17.47 -4.53
C TRP A 222 -6.79 16.16 -5.31
N LEU A 223 -6.66 15.00 -4.66
CA LEU A 223 -6.82 13.68 -5.30
C LEU A 223 -8.23 13.48 -5.86
N GLU A 224 -9.27 13.89 -5.14
CA GLU A 224 -10.65 13.82 -5.62
C GLU A 224 -10.88 14.63 -6.89
N ALA A 225 -10.33 15.84 -6.94
CA ALA A 225 -10.41 16.67 -8.14
C ALA A 225 -9.65 16.03 -9.32
N ARG A 226 -8.47 15.45 -9.07
CA ARG A 226 -7.71 14.70 -10.09
C ARG A 226 -8.47 13.48 -10.60
N LEU A 227 -9.12 12.71 -9.71
CA LEU A 227 -9.96 11.56 -10.07
C LEU A 227 -11.19 11.96 -10.89
N LYS A 228 -11.69 13.19 -10.71
CA LYS A 228 -12.76 13.80 -11.53
C LYS A 228 -12.23 14.41 -12.86
N GLY A 229 -10.95 14.24 -13.18
CA GLY A 229 -10.32 14.74 -14.40
C GLY A 229 -9.94 16.23 -14.37
N GLN A 230 -10.04 16.89 -13.21
CA GLN A 230 -9.73 18.32 -13.08
C GLN A 230 -8.22 18.54 -12.91
N LYS A 231 -7.68 19.60 -13.52
CA LYS A 231 -6.29 20.01 -13.38
C LYS A 231 -6.20 21.19 -12.40
N LEU A 232 -5.87 20.90 -11.14
CA LEU A 232 -5.63 21.91 -10.11
C LEU A 232 -4.13 21.99 -9.76
N PRO A 233 -3.63 23.19 -9.38
CA PRO A 233 -2.32 23.33 -8.76
C PRO A 233 -2.18 22.39 -7.56
N LYS A 234 -0.97 21.88 -7.35
CA LYS A 234 -0.67 21.04 -6.18
C LYS A 234 -0.67 21.95 -4.93
N PRO A 235 -1.38 21.59 -3.84
CA PRO A 235 -1.32 22.35 -2.59
C PRO A 235 0.08 22.24 -1.99
N ALA A 236 0.48 23.23 -1.19
CA ALA A 236 1.79 23.23 -0.52
C ALA A 236 1.93 22.06 0.47
N GLY A 237 0.85 21.67 1.14
CA GLY A 237 0.79 20.55 2.08
C GLY A 237 0.58 19.17 1.43
N LEU A 238 0.80 19.02 0.12
CA LEU A 238 0.54 17.76 -0.57
C LEU A 238 1.43 16.62 -0.03
N ILE A 239 0.80 15.56 0.46
CA ILE A 239 1.47 14.36 0.95
C ILE A 239 1.78 13.44 -0.24
N THR A 240 3.07 13.17 -0.44
CA THR A 240 3.61 12.35 -1.54
C THR A 240 4.57 11.26 -1.08
N GLN A 241 5.11 11.37 0.14
CA GLN A 241 6.09 10.47 0.72
C GLN A 241 5.68 10.04 2.13
N ASN A 242 6.07 8.83 2.53
CA ASN A 242 5.69 8.26 3.84
C ASN A 242 6.33 9.04 4.99
N GLU A 243 7.48 9.64 4.76
CA GLU A 243 8.23 10.47 5.71
C GLU A 243 7.38 11.64 6.21
N GLN A 244 6.56 12.24 5.34
CA GLN A 244 5.65 13.34 5.71
C GLN A 244 4.56 12.92 6.72
N LEU A 245 4.22 11.62 6.78
CA LEU A 245 3.36 11.06 7.82
C LEU A 245 4.18 10.62 9.04
N TRP A 246 5.31 9.96 8.79
CA TRP A 246 6.16 9.36 9.81
C TRP A 246 6.77 10.38 10.77
N GLU A 247 7.37 11.46 10.26
CA GLU A 247 8.09 12.46 11.05
C GLU A 247 7.26 13.04 12.20
N PRO A 248 6.06 13.63 11.97
CA PRO A 248 5.28 14.19 13.07
C PRO A 248 4.75 13.12 14.04
N LEU A 249 4.38 11.93 13.55
CA LEU A 249 3.92 10.83 14.40
C LEU A 249 5.04 10.30 15.30
N TYR A 250 6.24 10.15 14.74
CA TYR A 250 7.39 9.62 15.45
C TYR A 250 7.96 10.62 16.46
N ALA A 251 7.91 11.92 16.16
CA ALA A 251 8.24 12.97 17.12
C ALA A 251 7.32 12.90 18.36
N CYS A 252 5.99 12.75 18.15
CA CYS A 252 5.05 12.51 19.25
C CYS A 252 5.42 11.26 20.04
N TYR A 253 5.76 10.15 19.36
CA TYR A 253 6.14 8.91 20.01
C TYR A 253 7.38 9.06 20.90
N GLN A 254 8.44 9.66 20.37
CA GLN A 254 9.69 9.89 21.11
C GLN A 254 9.46 10.75 22.34
N SER A 255 8.69 11.83 22.21
CA SER A 255 8.38 12.72 23.34
C SER A 255 7.54 12.02 24.41
N LEU A 256 6.53 11.23 24.03
CA LEU A 256 5.74 10.46 25.00
C LEU A 256 6.61 9.44 25.74
N GLN A 257 7.53 8.77 25.05
CA GLN A 257 8.46 7.84 25.71
C GLN A 257 9.38 8.56 26.69
N ALA A 258 9.96 9.69 26.29
CA ALA A 258 10.87 10.47 27.11
C ALA A 258 10.20 11.05 28.37
N CYS A 259 8.95 11.48 28.27
CA CYS A 259 8.15 11.99 29.39
C CYS A 259 7.48 10.87 30.23
N GLY A 260 7.90 9.61 30.09
CA GLY A 260 7.39 8.49 30.90
C GLY A 260 5.98 8.02 30.54
N MET A 261 5.43 8.46 29.41
CA MET A 261 4.09 8.12 28.90
C MET A 261 4.13 6.96 27.88
N GLY A 262 5.02 5.99 28.10
CA GLY A 262 5.25 4.89 27.17
C GLY A 262 4.04 3.98 26.93
N ILE A 263 3.13 3.88 27.90
CA ILE A 263 1.86 3.12 27.74
C ILE A 263 1.00 3.76 26.64
N ILE A 264 0.93 5.09 26.61
CA ILE A 264 0.17 5.84 25.60
C ILE A 264 0.88 5.75 24.24
N ALA A 265 2.20 5.93 24.23
CA ALA A 265 3.00 5.87 23.01
C ALA A 265 2.88 4.51 22.30
N ASN A 266 2.82 3.42 23.05
CA ASN A 266 2.72 2.04 22.55
C ASN A 266 1.26 1.57 22.29
N GLY A 267 0.29 2.48 22.31
CA GLY A 267 -1.10 2.24 21.92
C GLY A 267 -1.37 2.57 20.45
N GLU A 268 -2.46 3.30 20.19
CA GLU A 268 -2.91 3.68 18.84
C GLU A 268 -1.85 4.41 18.01
N LEU A 269 -0.99 5.21 18.66
CA LEU A 269 0.10 5.91 17.99
C LEU A 269 1.10 4.93 17.35
N LEU A 270 1.45 3.86 18.05
CA LEU A 270 2.33 2.81 17.54
C LEU A 270 1.69 2.04 16.38
N ASP A 271 0.37 1.81 16.46
CA ASP A 271 -0.37 1.14 15.40
C ASP A 271 -0.41 1.98 14.12
N THR A 272 -0.68 3.29 14.23
CA THR A 272 -0.60 4.22 13.09
C THR A 272 0.82 4.32 12.53
N LEU A 273 1.86 4.38 13.37
CA LEU A 273 3.26 4.35 12.91
C LEU A 273 3.58 3.09 12.08
N ARG A 274 3.11 1.92 12.55
CA ARG A 274 3.28 0.66 11.83
C ARG A 274 2.53 0.67 10.49
N ARG A 275 1.30 1.21 10.46
CA ARG A 275 0.50 1.39 9.22
C ARG A 275 1.20 2.31 8.22
N VAL A 276 1.87 3.38 8.65
CA VAL A 276 2.64 4.28 7.76
C VAL A 276 3.73 3.52 7.00
N LYS A 277 4.45 2.62 7.66
CA LYS A 277 5.47 1.82 6.99
C LYS A 277 4.85 0.70 6.17
N ALA A 278 3.88 -0.04 6.71
CA ALA A 278 3.28 -1.20 6.04
C ALA A 278 2.48 -0.85 4.78
N PHE A 279 1.73 0.27 4.82
CA PHE A 279 0.80 0.71 3.77
C PHE A 279 1.23 2.07 3.17
N GLY A 280 1.42 3.06 4.03
CA GLY A 280 1.90 4.39 3.65
C GLY A 280 0.99 5.18 2.71
N VAL A 281 1.53 6.25 2.13
CA VAL A 281 0.87 7.15 1.18
C VAL A 281 0.25 6.43 -0.02
N PRO A 282 0.89 5.42 -0.65
CA PRO A 282 0.25 4.71 -1.75
C PRO A 282 -0.83 3.72 -1.29
N LEU A 283 -1.05 3.50 0.02
CA LEU A 283 -1.86 2.44 0.64
C LEU A 283 -1.33 1.02 0.36
N VAL A 284 -1.20 0.67 -0.90
CA VAL A 284 -0.61 -0.56 -1.39
C VAL A 284 0.20 -0.16 -2.62
N ARG A 285 1.48 -0.56 -2.69
CA ARG A 285 2.26 -0.34 -3.91
C ARG A 285 1.68 -1.21 -5.02
N ILE A 286 1.92 -0.83 -6.28
CA ILE A 286 1.53 -1.70 -7.40
C ILE A 286 2.75 -2.21 -8.14
N ASP A 287 2.67 -3.43 -8.65
CA ASP A 287 3.61 -3.90 -9.66
C ASP A 287 3.05 -3.62 -11.05
N ILE A 288 3.93 -3.25 -11.97
CA ILE A 288 3.59 -3.23 -13.39
C ILE A 288 4.08 -4.53 -13.99
N ARG A 289 3.22 -5.23 -14.74
CA ARG A 289 3.60 -6.48 -15.39
C ARG A 289 3.21 -6.45 -16.86
N GLN A 290 4.14 -6.79 -17.75
CA GLN A 290 3.92 -6.87 -19.19
C GLN A 290 4.77 -8.01 -19.79
N GLU A 291 4.32 -8.63 -20.88
CA GLU A 291 5.10 -9.66 -21.57
C GLU A 291 6.25 -9.08 -22.42
N SER A 292 7.39 -9.78 -22.45
CA SER A 292 8.60 -9.35 -23.16
C SER A 292 8.40 -9.11 -24.66
N THR A 293 7.46 -9.82 -25.28
CA THR A 293 7.10 -9.65 -26.70
C THR A 293 6.70 -8.20 -27.01
N ARG A 294 5.90 -7.58 -26.12
CA ARG A 294 5.41 -6.20 -26.29
C ARG A 294 6.53 -5.17 -26.24
N HIS A 295 7.56 -5.41 -25.42
CA HIS A 295 8.75 -4.55 -25.39
C HIS A 295 9.57 -4.69 -26.67
N THR A 296 9.72 -5.93 -27.15
CA THR A 296 10.46 -6.22 -28.38
C THR A 296 9.79 -5.57 -29.59
N GLU A 297 8.47 -5.67 -29.72
CA GLU A 297 7.68 -5.05 -30.80
C GLU A 297 7.77 -3.51 -30.74
N ALA A 298 7.66 -2.92 -29.54
CA ALA A 298 7.78 -1.48 -29.36
C ALA A 298 9.16 -0.94 -29.76
N LEU A 299 10.24 -1.63 -29.35
CA LEU A 299 11.60 -1.29 -29.76
C LEU A 299 11.84 -1.55 -31.26
N GLY A 300 11.26 -2.61 -31.82
CA GLY A 300 11.25 -2.91 -33.25
C GLY A 300 10.64 -1.78 -34.05
N GLU A 301 9.43 -1.35 -33.69
CA GLU A 301 8.73 -0.25 -34.35
C GLU A 301 9.54 1.05 -34.28
N MET A 302 10.10 1.36 -33.10
CA MET A 302 10.91 2.56 -32.91
C MET A 302 12.21 2.53 -33.74
N THR A 303 12.92 1.40 -33.77
CA THR A 303 14.18 1.27 -34.53
C THR A 303 13.95 1.34 -36.04
N ARG A 304 12.85 0.78 -36.53
CA ARG A 304 12.42 0.91 -37.94
C ARG A 304 12.08 2.35 -38.29
N TYR A 305 11.31 3.03 -37.43
CA TYR A 305 10.95 4.45 -37.63
C TYR A 305 12.18 5.36 -37.70
N LEU A 306 13.20 5.10 -36.86
CA LEU A 306 14.45 5.87 -36.83
C LEU A 306 15.42 5.51 -37.97
N GLY A 307 15.12 4.50 -38.78
CA GLY A 307 16.01 4.01 -39.84
C GLY A 307 17.28 3.33 -39.31
N ILE A 308 17.29 2.86 -38.06
CA ILE A 308 18.43 2.20 -37.41
C ILE A 308 18.51 0.72 -37.83
N GLY A 309 17.36 0.11 -38.08
CA GLY A 309 17.22 -1.29 -38.43
C GLY A 309 15.93 -1.86 -37.86
N ASP A 310 15.86 -3.18 -37.75
CA ASP A 310 14.70 -3.88 -37.19
C ASP A 310 15.13 -4.73 -35.98
N TYR A 311 14.92 -4.18 -34.77
CA TYR A 311 15.30 -4.82 -33.51
C TYR A 311 14.74 -6.24 -33.36
N GLU A 312 13.54 -6.51 -33.87
CA GLU A 312 12.91 -7.84 -33.78
C GLU A 312 13.72 -8.92 -34.52
N SER A 313 14.36 -8.54 -35.63
CA SER A 313 15.14 -9.42 -36.50
C SER A 313 16.59 -9.65 -36.03
N TRP A 314 17.07 -8.85 -35.08
CA TRP A 314 18.45 -8.89 -34.62
C TRP A 314 18.77 -10.13 -33.79
N SER A 315 20.02 -10.58 -33.87
CA SER A 315 20.51 -11.63 -32.99
C SER A 315 20.53 -11.14 -31.53
N GLU A 316 20.53 -12.06 -30.57
CA GLU A 316 20.59 -11.69 -29.15
C GLU A 316 21.84 -10.86 -28.80
N ALA A 317 22.98 -11.16 -29.44
CA ALA A 317 24.21 -10.39 -29.26
C ALA A 317 24.06 -8.94 -29.78
N ASP A 318 23.42 -8.77 -30.93
CA ASP A 318 23.18 -7.45 -31.52
C ASP A 318 22.17 -6.64 -30.70
N LYS A 319 21.13 -7.29 -30.16
CA LYS A 319 20.16 -6.67 -29.24
C LYS A 319 20.85 -6.14 -27.99
N GLN A 320 21.65 -6.96 -27.32
CA GLN A 320 22.40 -6.53 -26.13
C GLN A 320 23.37 -5.38 -26.46
N ALA A 321 24.11 -5.48 -27.57
CA ALA A 321 25.05 -4.45 -27.99
C ALA A 321 24.33 -3.10 -28.24
N PHE A 322 23.17 -3.13 -28.90
CA PHE A 322 22.33 -1.95 -29.10
C PHE A 322 21.85 -1.37 -27.77
N LEU A 323 21.22 -2.19 -26.91
CA LEU A 323 20.64 -1.74 -25.65
C LEU A 323 21.70 -1.15 -24.71
N ILE A 324 22.84 -1.82 -24.55
CA ILE A 324 23.93 -1.32 -23.69
C ILE A 324 24.45 0.02 -24.22
N ARG A 325 24.57 0.18 -25.54
CA ARG A 325 24.99 1.44 -26.15
C ARG A 325 23.98 2.56 -25.87
N GLU A 326 22.69 2.32 -26.09
CA GLU A 326 21.66 3.33 -25.89
C GLU A 326 21.40 3.63 -24.40
N LEU A 327 21.51 2.65 -23.50
CA LEU A 327 21.41 2.85 -22.03
C LEU A 327 22.53 3.75 -21.50
N ASN A 328 23.72 3.73 -22.11
CA ASN A 328 24.83 4.63 -21.77
C ASN A 328 24.79 5.96 -22.54
N SER A 329 23.93 6.07 -23.56
CA SER A 329 23.81 7.26 -24.38
C SER A 329 23.11 8.39 -23.63
N LYS A 330 23.68 9.60 -23.70
CA LYS A 330 23.04 10.82 -23.19
C LYS A 330 22.09 11.46 -24.20
N ARG A 331 22.09 10.99 -25.45
CA ARG A 331 21.20 11.46 -26.50
C ARG A 331 19.87 10.70 -26.37
N PRO A 332 18.71 11.39 -26.34
CA PRO A 332 17.42 10.71 -26.29
C PRO A 332 17.17 9.92 -27.57
N LEU A 333 16.65 8.70 -27.40
CA LEU A 333 16.27 7.80 -28.49
C LEU A 333 14.82 8.02 -28.94
N LEU A 334 13.90 8.19 -27.98
CA LEU A 334 12.46 8.32 -28.26
C LEU A 334 12.16 9.62 -29.01
N PRO A 335 11.55 9.59 -30.22
CA PRO A 335 11.21 10.80 -30.95
C PRO A 335 10.14 11.62 -30.21
N ARG A 336 10.29 12.95 -30.22
CA ARG A 336 9.37 13.87 -29.50
C ARG A 336 7.96 13.91 -30.09
N GLN A 337 7.86 13.76 -31.40
CA GLN A 337 6.61 13.75 -32.14
C GLN A 337 6.59 12.47 -32.96
N TRP A 338 5.99 11.43 -32.39
CA TRP A 338 5.86 10.13 -33.01
C TRP A 338 4.43 9.63 -32.80
N GLU A 339 3.86 9.06 -33.85
CA GLU A 339 2.56 8.39 -33.83
C GLU A 339 2.79 6.88 -33.97
N PRO A 340 3.13 6.18 -32.86
CA PRO A 340 3.24 4.73 -32.86
C PRO A 340 1.86 4.07 -32.99
N SER A 341 1.88 2.78 -33.29
CA SER A 341 0.74 1.88 -33.14
C SER A 341 0.13 1.95 -31.74
N GLU A 342 -1.15 1.56 -31.58
CA GLU A 342 -1.82 1.55 -30.28
C GLU A 342 -1.07 0.70 -29.24
N GLU A 343 -0.52 -0.42 -29.70
CA GLU A 343 0.17 -1.39 -28.85
C GLU A 343 1.48 -0.85 -28.30
N THR A 344 2.30 -0.24 -29.17
CA THR A 344 3.54 0.44 -28.80
C THR A 344 3.26 1.69 -27.95
N ARG A 345 2.20 2.43 -28.25
CA ARG A 345 1.77 3.60 -27.47
C ARG A 345 1.46 3.23 -26.02
N GLU A 346 0.72 2.14 -25.78
CA GLU A 346 0.39 1.69 -24.43
C GLU A 346 1.62 1.31 -23.60
N VAL A 347 2.63 0.68 -24.22
CA VAL A 347 3.92 0.38 -23.55
C VAL A 347 4.60 1.69 -23.12
N LEU A 348 4.70 2.66 -24.02
CA LEU A 348 5.35 3.95 -23.76
C LEU A 348 4.59 4.80 -22.73
N GLU A 349 3.27 4.95 -22.88
CA GLU A 349 2.44 5.71 -21.95
C GLU A 349 2.43 5.09 -20.55
N THR A 350 2.62 3.78 -20.44
CA THR A 350 2.83 3.17 -19.12
C THR A 350 4.14 3.56 -18.49
N CYS A 351 5.26 3.45 -19.22
CA CYS A 351 6.55 3.86 -18.70
C CYS A 351 6.52 5.33 -18.27
N LYS A 352 5.75 6.15 -19.00
CA LYS A 352 5.46 7.53 -18.61
C LYS A 352 4.64 7.63 -17.32
N VAL A 353 3.58 6.84 -17.14
CA VAL A 353 2.84 6.76 -15.85
C VAL A 353 3.77 6.41 -14.69
N ILE A 354 4.67 5.44 -14.87
CA ILE A 354 5.67 5.04 -13.86
C ILE A 354 6.57 6.23 -13.52
N SER A 355 7.03 6.98 -14.53
CA SER A 355 7.88 8.17 -14.33
C SER A 355 7.17 9.36 -13.68
N GLU A 356 5.85 9.50 -13.90
CA GLU A 356 5.02 10.57 -13.34
C GLU A 356 4.57 10.25 -11.90
N ALA A 357 4.54 8.96 -11.52
CA ALA A 357 4.10 8.51 -10.21
C ALA A 357 5.13 8.90 -9.13
N PRO A 358 4.69 9.27 -7.91
CA PRO A 358 5.60 9.47 -6.79
C PRO A 358 6.45 8.22 -6.53
N ARG A 359 7.76 8.41 -6.30
CA ARG A 359 8.66 7.32 -5.92
C ARG A 359 8.07 6.54 -4.75
N GLY A 360 8.11 5.20 -4.84
CA GLY A 360 7.50 4.30 -3.87
C GLY A 360 6.06 3.89 -4.19
N SER A 361 5.43 4.44 -5.23
CA SER A 361 4.09 4.01 -5.67
C SER A 361 4.11 2.70 -6.46
N ILE A 362 5.18 2.49 -7.24
CA ILE A 362 5.44 1.26 -7.98
C ILE A 362 6.48 0.45 -7.20
N ALA A 363 6.23 -0.84 -6.98
CA ALA A 363 7.14 -1.74 -6.28
C ALA A 363 8.14 -2.37 -7.27
N ALA A 364 7.65 -3.05 -8.31
CA ALA A 364 8.49 -3.64 -9.35
C ALA A 364 7.90 -3.49 -10.77
N TYR A 365 8.77 -3.73 -11.76
CA TYR A 365 8.37 -4.02 -13.13
C TYR A 365 8.65 -5.51 -13.39
N VAL A 366 7.61 -6.29 -13.64
CA VAL A 366 7.68 -7.72 -13.90
C VAL A 366 7.57 -7.97 -15.41
N ILE A 367 8.51 -8.73 -15.96
CA ILE A 367 8.52 -9.08 -17.37
C ILE A 367 8.07 -10.54 -17.51
N SER A 368 6.84 -10.73 -17.99
CA SER A 368 6.34 -12.06 -18.34
C SER A 368 7.07 -12.62 -19.55
N MET A 369 7.17 -13.95 -19.62
CA MET A 369 7.78 -14.66 -20.75
C MET A 369 9.24 -14.24 -21.04
N ALA A 370 9.97 -13.69 -20.06
CA ALA A 370 11.39 -13.39 -20.18
C ALA A 370 12.20 -14.68 -20.48
N LYS A 371 13.04 -14.63 -21.50
CA LYS A 371 13.86 -15.76 -22.00
C LYS A 371 15.34 -15.42 -22.12
N THR A 372 15.67 -14.15 -22.32
CA THR A 372 17.01 -13.69 -22.68
C THR A 372 17.42 -12.45 -21.88
N PRO A 373 18.73 -12.15 -21.77
CA PRO A 373 19.18 -10.92 -21.12
C PRO A 373 18.64 -9.64 -21.76
N SER A 374 18.45 -9.63 -23.09
CA SER A 374 17.88 -8.47 -23.78
C SER A 374 16.45 -8.15 -23.33
N ASP A 375 15.66 -9.14 -22.88
CA ASP A 375 14.31 -8.90 -22.33
C ASP A 375 14.33 -8.03 -21.08
N VAL A 376 15.40 -8.10 -20.27
CA VAL A 376 15.55 -7.31 -19.03
C VAL A 376 16.17 -5.94 -19.31
N LEU A 377 17.01 -5.84 -20.33
CA LEU A 377 17.66 -4.59 -20.73
C LEU A 377 16.73 -3.67 -21.54
N ALA A 378 15.76 -4.24 -22.25
CA ALA A 378 14.73 -3.55 -23.01
C ALA A 378 13.71 -2.86 -22.09
#